data_AF-A0A1Q5Q0I0-F1
#
_entry.id   AF-A0A1Q5Q0I0-F1
#
_cell.length_a   1.000
_cell.length_b   1.000
_cell.length_c   1.000
_cell.angle_alpha   90.00
_cell.angle_beta   90.00
_cell.angle_gamma   90.00
#
_symmetry.space_group_name_H-M   'P 1'
#
loop_
_entity.id
_entity.type
_entity.pdbx_description
1 polymer ?
#
loop_
_entity_poly.entity_id
_entity_poly.type
_entity_poly.pdbx_seq_one_letter_code
_entity_poly.pdbx_strand_id
1 'polypeptide(L)'
;MRLSSTDHHPRLNPDFDRLARRIISPLTGLSRTLGFMMRGRDEPRIIVSGAQLTGVEHLLGRKSGLTYHIGGCGIYTEEALIRSVGETVERYAQVVRPLTADYESVFETQASMTEAGRSALVGPFARPFRDEQYAQDTFAYSPLESDSPITWTPTRSLITGETRWAPAQLLYIGYQLRKREGEPWLNSAVTTGSAAHTSPELAVRSALYELIHGDAAMGHWYTDRIAPQVRFGRRTTALKALLDRHLAGSQVTPTFHYLELPGFNVHVTACVMRGRPGSGRGHNLGLGIASSLEDSLYKAFLESAAGVQLSKMLRISPELVDGAVGARTTDTTQMFDLDANVAHYARPDGAAVLDRKFPKDQFVDASDLPADGASDVRSEIDAVIAGYKRLGAELVFADCTTPEARRLGFYVPRVWSPDTMSLCLPSAPPLNHPRFQAYGAVADAMLPHPYA
;
A
#
# COMPACT_ATOMS: atom_id res chain seq x y z
N MET A 1 3.30 19.03 1.71
CA MET A 1 4.17 19.28 2.89
C MET A 1 5.12 20.41 2.48
N ARG A 2 5.42 21.42 3.31
CA ARG A 2 6.48 22.38 2.93
C ARG A 2 7.82 21.76 3.31
N LEU A 3 8.52 21.16 2.34
CA LEU A 3 9.87 20.65 2.53
C LEU A 3 10.79 21.83 2.89
N SER A 4 11.29 21.85 4.13
CA SER A 4 12.23 22.87 4.62
C SER A 4 13.52 22.21 5.05
N SER A 5 14.65 22.85 4.74
CA SER A 5 16.00 22.35 5.08
C SER A 5 16.53 22.88 6.42
N THR A 6 15.69 23.48 7.27
CA THR A 6 16.09 24.07 8.55
C THR A 6 16.15 23.03 9.68
N ASP A 7 17.07 23.21 10.63
CA ASP A 7 17.34 22.29 11.73
C ASP A 7 16.10 22.04 12.60
N HIS A 8 15.79 20.76 12.84
CA HIS A 8 14.67 20.32 13.67
C HIS A 8 15.10 20.26 15.14
N HIS A 9 14.20 20.68 16.03
CA HIS A 9 14.43 20.66 17.48
C HIS A 9 14.70 19.23 17.98
N PRO A 10 15.72 18.98 18.82
CA PRO A 10 16.12 17.62 19.26
C PRO A 10 15.17 16.98 20.29
N ARG A 11 14.11 17.67 20.71
CA ARG A 11 13.14 17.16 21.70
C ARG A 11 11.87 16.77 20.99
N LEU A 12 11.37 15.57 21.28
CA LEU A 12 10.08 15.10 20.78
C LEU A 12 8.97 16.05 21.20
N ASN A 13 8.04 16.31 20.29
CA ASN A 13 6.81 17.03 20.55
C ASN A 13 6.08 16.41 21.76
N PRO A 14 5.73 17.20 22.80
CA PRO A 14 5.00 16.70 23.96
C PRO A 14 3.68 15.99 23.63
N ASP A 15 3.02 16.38 22.53
CA ASP A 15 1.78 15.75 22.08
C ASP A 15 2.05 14.33 21.58
N PHE A 16 3.15 14.14 20.85
CA PHE A 16 3.60 12.82 20.42
C PHE A 16 3.96 11.95 21.63
N ASP A 17 4.72 12.46 22.61
CA ASP A 17 5.10 11.68 23.80
C ASP A 17 3.86 11.18 24.59
N ARG A 18 2.85 12.05 24.77
CA ARG A 18 1.59 11.66 25.41
C ARG A 18 0.84 10.60 24.62
N LEU A 19 0.81 10.71 23.30
CA LEU A 19 0.19 9.71 22.44
C LEU A 19 0.93 8.37 22.51
N ALA A 20 2.26 8.40 22.36
CA ALA A 20 3.12 7.22 22.37
C ALA A 20 2.97 6.40 23.65
N ARG A 21 2.92 7.06 24.83
CA ARG A 21 2.69 6.39 26.12
C ARG A 21 1.35 5.65 26.24
N ARG A 22 0.36 6.03 25.43
CA ARG A 22 -0.97 5.39 25.42
C ARG A 22 -1.08 4.26 24.40
N ILE A 23 -0.20 4.25 23.39
CA ILE A 23 -0.22 3.28 22.30
C ILE A 23 0.82 2.18 22.50
N ILE A 24 1.99 2.54 23.03
CA ILE A 24 3.16 1.66 23.14
C ILE A 24 3.22 1.11 24.56
N SER A 25 2.89 -0.16 24.72
CA SER A 25 2.98 -0.88 25.97
C SER A 25 3.00 -2.38 25.70
N PRO A 26 3.95 -3.15 26.28
CA PRO A 26 4.02 -4.59 26.06
C PRO A 26 2.84 -5.36 26.68
N LEU A 27 2.05 -4.71 27.56
CA LEU A 27 0.94 -5.35 28.26
C LEU A 27 -0.43 -4.96 27.69
N THR A 28 -0.63 -3.67 27.40
CA THR A 28 -1.96 -3.12 27.10
C THR A 28 -1.98 -2.17 25.90
N GLY A 29 -0.85 -1.99 25.22
CA GLY A 29 -0.74 -1.11 24.06
C GLY A 29 -1.30 -1.75 22.80
N LEU A 30 -1.60 -0.92 21.80
CA LEU A 30 -1.83 -1.39 20.44
C LEU A 30 -0.51 -1.82 19.78
N SER A 31 0.59 -1.15 20.16
CA SER A 31 1.95 -1.61 19.86
C SER A 31 2.62 -2.15 21.11
N ARG A 32 3.21 -3.34 21.04
CA ARG A 32 4.00 -3.93 22.13
C ARG A 32 5.33 -3.22 22.31
N THR A 33 6.00 -2.95 21.19
CA THR A 33 7.31 -2.32 21.14
C THR A 33 7.41 -1.38 19.94
N LEU A 34 8.33 -0.44 20.00
CA LEU A 34 8.71 0.43 18.89
C LEU A 34 10.24 0.49 18.86
N GLY A 35 10.82 0.28 17.69
CA GLY A 35 12.26 0.22 17.51
C GLY A 35 12.72 0.98 16.27
N PHE A 36 14.03 1.10 16.12
CA PHE A 36 14.65 1.73 14.96
C PHE A 36 15.58 0.77 14.25
N MET A 37 15.61 0.86 12.93
CA MET A 37 16.62 0.18 12.14
C MET A 37 17.92 0.96 12.18
N MET A 38 19.02 0.26 12.45
CA MET A 38 20.35 0.88 12.44
C MET A 38 20.82 1.15 11.02
N ARG A 39 21.02 2.43 10.71
CA ARG A 39 21.55 2.89 9.43
C ARG A 39 23.07 2.65 9.33
N GLY A 40 23.51 2.11 8.20
CA GLY A 40 24.92 2.02 7.81
C GLY A 40 25.52 3.38 7.42
N ARG A 41 26.84 3.55 7.51
CA ARG A 41 27.50 4.84 7.22
C ARG A 41 27.26 5.32 5.78
N ASP A 42 27.20 4.38 4.85
CA ASP A 42 27.05 4.51 3.41
C ASP A 42 25.58 4.45 2.91
N GLU A 43 24.62 4.44 3.81
CA GLU A 43 23.18 4.43 3.49
C GLU A 43 22.57 5.84 3.54
N PRO A 44 21.44 6.08 2.85
CA PRO A 44 20.71 7.34 2.91
C PRO A 44 20.42 7.73 4.37
N ARG A 45 20.67 8.99 4.71
CA ARG A 45 20.49 9.56 6.07
C ARG A 45 19.01 9.77 6.40
N ILE A 46 18.28 8.67 6.49
CA ILE A 46 16.88 8.61 6.91
C ILE A 46 16.74 7.75 8.17
N ILE A 47 15.63 7.93 8.86
CA ILE A 47 15.24 7.16 10.04
C ILE A 47 14.16 6.19 9.60
N VAL A 48 14.33 4.92 9.99
CA VAL A 48 13.32 3.87 9.82
C VAL A 48 12.96 3.35 11.19
N SER A 49 11.69 3.47 11.56
CA SER A 49 11.12 2.87 12.76
C SER A 49 10.20 1.71 12.39
N GLY A 50 10.16 0.71 13.26
CA GLY A 50 9.27 -0.45 13.14
C GLY A 50 8.49 -0.64 14.44
N ALA A 51 7.23 -1.07 14.31
CA ALA A 51 6.34 -1.33 15.43
C ALA A 51 5.92 -2.80 15.46
N GLN A 52 5.73 -3.33 16.66
CA GLN A 52 5.20 -4.69 16.83
C GLN A 52 3.75 -4.63 17.29
N LEU A 53 2.82 -5.01 16.42
CA LEU A 53 1.40 -5.05 16.77
C LEU A 53 1.16 -5.95 17.98
N THR A 54 0.18 -5.57 18.80
CA THR A 54 -0.40 -6.46 19.82
C THR A 54 -0.99 -7.72 19.18
N GLY A 55 -1.12 -8.79 19.96
CA GLY A 55 -1.46 -10.14 19.47
C GLY A 55 -2.91 -10.29 19.03
N VAL A 56 -3.36 -9.51 18.06
CA VAL A 56 -4.72 -9.51 17.49
C VAL A 56 -5.09 -10.85 16.85
N GLU A 57 -4.11 -11.64 16.42
CA GLU A 57 -4.29 -13.00 15.94
C GLU A 57 -4.96 -13.91 16.98
N HIS A 58 -4.75 -13.66 18.27
CA HIS A 58 -5.40 -14.42 19.34
C HIS A 58 -6.89 -14.12 19.42
N LEU A 59 -7.30 -12.89 19.08
CA LEU A 59 -8.72 -12.54 18.95
C LEU A 59 -9.38 -13.27 17.77
N LEU A 60 -8.60 -13.62 16.75
CA LEU A 60 -9.01 -14.40 15.60
C LEU A 60 -8.95 -15.92 15.82
N GLY A 61 -8.60 -16.38 17.04
CA GLY A 61 -8.42 -17.81 17.34
C GLY A 61 -7.25 -18.46 16.59
N ARG A 62 -6.31 -17.66 16.05
CA ARG A 62 -5.13 -18.16 15.33
C ARG A 62 -4.02 -18.54 16.32
N LYS A 63 -3.36 -19.68 16.05
CA LYS A 63 -2.28 -20.24 16.88
C LYS A 63 -0.90 -19.64 16.57
N SER A 64 -0.71 -19.11 15.37
CA SER A 64 0.52 -18.44 14.94
C SER A 64 0.28 -16.94 14.78
N GLY A 65 1.34 -16.16 15.04
CA GLY A 65 1.37 -14.73 14.79
C GLY A 65 0.98 -14.41 13.35
N LEU A 66 0.18 -13.36 13.16
CA LEU A 66 0.11 -12.68 11.88
C LEU A 66 1.30 -11.73 11.82
N THR A 67 2.17 -11.91 10.83
CA THR A 67 3.28 -10.98 10.59
C THR A 67 2.70 -9.72 9.96
N TYR A 68 2.86 -8.59 10.65
CA TYR A 68 2.48 -7.29 10.12
C TYR A 68 3.74 -6.45 9.98
N HIS A 69 4.10 -6.09 8.75
CA HIS A 69 5.16 -5.13 8.48
C HIS A 69 4.60 -3.73 8.77
N ILE A 70 4.81 -3.26 10.01
CA ILE A 70 4.35 -1.93 10.45
C ILE A 70 5.59 -1.05 10.60
N GLY A 71 5.64 0.01 9.79
CA GLY A 71 6.85 0.79 9.59
C GLY A 71 6.60 2.28 9.52
N GLY A 72 7.66 3.04 9.70
CA GLY A 72 7.64 4.47 9.53
C GLY A 72 9.00 4.94 9.06
N CYS A 73 9.01 5.81 8.06
CA CYS A 73 10.24 6.40 7.56
C CYS A 73 10.12 7.92 7.45
N GLY A 74 11.22 8.59 7.74
CA GLY A 74 11.29 10.04 7.69
C GLY A 74 12.72 10.55 7.74
N ILE A 75 12.91 11.81 7.36
CA ILE A 75 14.18 12.51 7.60
C ILE A 75 14.26 13.06 9.03
N TYR A 76 13.13 13.13 9.72
CA TYR A 76 13.01 13.52 11.12
C TYR A 76 12.52 12.36 11.99
N THR A 77 13.00 12.31 13.23
CA THR A 77 12.63 11.23 14.17
C THR A 77 11.12 11.18 14.41
N GLU A 78 10.49 12.34 14.62
CA GLU A 78 9.05 12.43 14.84
C GLU A 78 8.24 11.95 13.63
N GLU A 79 8.68 12.26 12.42
CA GLU A 79 8.04 11.84 11.17
C GLU A 79 8.06 10.30 11.03
N ALA A 80 9.19 9.66 11.29
CA ALA A 80 9.27 8.19 11.28
C ALA A 80 8.36 7.59 12.35
N LEU A 81 8.44 8.10 13.59
CA LEU A 81 7.70 7.59 14.73
C LEU A 81 6.17 7.74 14.57
N ILE A 82 5.66 8.91 14.15
CA ILE A 82 4.22 9.13 14.00
C ILE A 82 3.63 8.25 12.88
N ARG A 83 4.40 7.98 11.83
CA ARG A 83 4.00 7.07 10.75
C ARG A 83 3.86 5.63 11.26
N SER A 84 4.84 5.12 12.02
CA SER A 84 4.73 3.78 12.63
C SER A 84 3.54 3.66 13.59
N VAL A 85 3.29 4.70 14.40
CA VAL A 85 2.14 4.74 15.31
C VAL A 85 0.82 4.77 14.54
N GLY A 86 0.71 5.62 13.52
CA GLY A 86 -0.48 5.70 12.68
C GLY A 86 -0.77 4.38 11.98
N GLU A 87 0.25 3.74 11.39
CA GLU A 87 0.10 2.44 10.74
C GLU A 87 -0.27 1.33 11.74
N THR A 88 0.22 1.38 12.98
CA THR A 88 -0.22 0.46 14.04
C THR A 88 -1.72 0.58 14.31
N VAL A 89 -2.22 1.82 14.45
CA VAL A 89 -3.64 2.08 14.70
C VAL A 89 -4.49 1.64 13.51
N GLU A 90 -4.04 1.94 12.29
CA GLU A 90 -4.68 1.53 11.04
C GLU A 90 -4.79 -0.01 10.96
N ARG A 91 -3.67 -0.71 11.13
CA ARG A 91 -3.62 -2.17 11.04
C ARG A 91 -4.46 -2.85 12.11
N TYR A 92 -4.38 -2.37 13.36
CA TYR A 92 -5.22 -2.86 14.46
C TYR A 92 -6.70 -2.77 14.10
N ALA A 93 -7.14 -1.60 13.64
CA ALA A 93 -8.53 -1.33 13.34
C ALA A 93 -9.05 -2.21 12.19
N GLN A 94 -8.28 -2.42 11.12
CA GLN A 94 -8.68 -3.29 10.01
C GLN A 94 -8.78 -4.77 10.40
N VAL A 95 -7.93 -5.23 11.32
CA VAL A 95 -7.99 -6.62 11.81
C VAL A 95 -9.16 -6.83 12.77
N VAL A 96 -9.43 -5.86 13.64
CA VAL A 96 -10.44 -5.99 14.69
C VAL A 96 -11.85 -5.66 14.19
N ARG A 97 -12.01 -4.89 13.11
CA ARG A 97 -13.33 -4.45 12.62
C ARG A 97 -14.35 -5.59 12.45
N PRO A 98 -14.02 -6.76 11.85
CA PRO A 98 -14.96 -7.87 11.73
C PRO A 98 -15.31 -8.59 13.06
N LEU A 99 -14.66 -8.20 14.16
CA LEU A 99 -14.86 -8.78 15.49
C LEU A 99 -15.64 -7.85 16.43
N THR A 100 -15.94 -6.62 16.00
CA THR A 100 -16.68 -5.67 16.84
C THR A 100 -18.15 -6.03 16.92
N ALA A 101 -18.80 -5.67 18.03
CA ALA A 101 -20.21 -6.01 18.27
C ALA A 101 -21.19 -5.37 17.26
N ASP A 102 -20.80 -4.25 16.65
CA ASP A 102 -21.53 -3.52 15.62
C ASP A 102 -21.10 -3.92 14.19
N TYR A 103 -20.41 -5.05 14.02
CA TYR A 103 -20.15 -5.63 12.71
C TYR A 103 -21.40 -6.27 12.13
N GLU A 104 -21.92 -5.65 11.07
CA GLU A 104 -23.04 -6.18 10.29
C GLU A 104 -22.52 -6.97 9.10
N SER A 105 -23.03 -8.19 8.92
CA SER A 105 -22.79 -8.99 7.73
C SER A 105 -23.86 -10.05 7.53
N VAL A 106 -23.97 -10.55 6.31
CA VAL A 106 -24.90 -11.62 5.91
C VAL A 106 -24.17 -12.60 4.99
N PHE A 107 -24.41 -13.90 5.14
CA PHE A 107 -23.77 -14.94 4.32
C PHE A 107 -24.78 -15.53 3.37
N GLU A 108 -24.74 -15.06 2.13
CA GLU A 108 -25.80 -15.24 1.15
C GLU A 108 -25.18 -15.32 -0.27
N THR A 109 -25.95 -15.89 -1.20
CA THR A 109 -25.61 -15.83 -2.62
C THR A 109 -25.96 -14.46 -3.21
N GLN A 110 -25.38 -14.10 -4.36
CA GLN A 110 -25.73 -12.87 -5.07
C GLN A 110 -27.22 -12.84 -5.46
N ALA A 111 -27.79 -13.99 -5.85
CA ALA A 111 -29.20 -14.11 -6.19
C ALA A 111 -30.11 -13.79 -4.98
N SER A 112 -29.80 -14.38 -3.81
CA SER A 112 -30.53 -14.12 -2.55
C SER A 112 -30.47 -12.64 -2.15
N MET A 113 -29.31 -12.01 -2.28
CA MET A 113 -29.16 -10.57 -2.03
C MET A 113 -30.05 -9.73 -2.95
N THR A 114 -30.13 -10.09 -4.24
CA THR A 114 -30.95 -9.39 -5.23
C THR A 114 -32.44 -9.54 -4.92
N GLU A 115 -32.89 -10.76 -4.60
CA GLU A 115 -34.28 -11.04 -4.21
C GLU A 115 -34.70 -10.28 -2.95
N ALA A 116 -33.79 -10.16 -1.99
CA ALA A 116 -33.98 -9.35 -0.77
C ALA A 116 -33.92 -7.83 -1.01
N GLY A 117 -33.77 -7.37 -2.25
CA GLY A 117 -33.65 -5.94 -2.58
C GLY A 117 -32.37 -5.28 -2.08
N ARG A 118 -31.34 -6.06 -1.74
CA ARG A 118 -30.04 -5.57 -1.28
C ARG A 118 -29.13 -5.34 -2.49
N SER A 119 -28.63 -4.12 -2.61
CA SER A 119 -27.70 -3.75 -3.70
C SER A 119 -26.30 -4.33 -3.45
N ALA A 120 -26.10 -5.61 -3.76
CA ALA A 120 -24.79 -6.26 -3.78
C ALA A 120 -23.91 -5.72 -4.91
N LEU A 121 -22.66 -5.39 -4.59
CA LEU A 121 -21.66 -5.07 -5.59
C LEU A 121 -21.25 -6.35 -6.30
N VAL A 122 -21.18 -6.28 -7.62
CA VAL A 122 -20.67 -7.34 -8.48
C VAL A 122 -19.81 -6.65 -9.51
N GLY A 123 -18.62 -7.19 -9.76
CA GLY A 123 -17.66 -6.53 -10.63
C GLY A 123 -16.52 -7.46 -11.02
N PRO A 124 -15.42 -6.89 -11.53
CA PRO A 124 -14.24 -7.64 -11.97
C PRO A 124 -13.70 -8.67 -10.96
N PHE A 125 -13.89 -8.40 -9.66
CA PHE A 125 -13.49 -9.30 -8.58
C PHE A 125 -14.25 -10.64 -8.55
N ALA A 126 -15.34 -10.79 -9.30
CA ALA A 126 -16.05 -12.07 -9.41
C ALA A 126 -15.22 -13.11 -10.18
N ARG A 127 -14.43 -12.68 -11.16
CA ARG A 127 -13.52 -13.56 -11.92
C ARG A 127 -12.21 -12.84 -12.25
N PRO A 128 -11.40 -12.49 -11.23
CA PRO A 128 -10.28 -11.58 -11.38
C PRO A 128 -9.10 -12.21 -12.14
N PHE A 129 -9.02 -13.54 -12.22
CA PHE A 129 -7.89 -14.25 -12.83
C PHE A 129 -8.29 -14.93 -14.13
N ARG A 130 -7.31 -15.15 -15.02
CA ARG A 130 -7.48 -15.89 -16.27
C ARG A 130 -7.65 -17.40 -16.02
N ASP A 131 -8.20 -18.11 -17.00
CA ASP A 131 -8.41 -19.57 -16.92
C ASP A 131 -7.09 -20.31 -16.71
N GLU A 132 -6.00 -19.85 -17.31
CA GLU A 132 -4.67 -20.44 -17.15
C GLU A 132 -4.10 -20.25 -15.74
N GLN A 133 -4.53 -19.21 -15.01
CA GLN A 133 -4.15 -19.03 -13.60
C GLN A 133 -4.94 -20.01 -12.71
N TYR A 134 -6.25 -20.14 -12.94
CA TYR A 134 -7.09 -21.07 -12.20
C TYR A 134 -6.75 -22.55 -12.45
N ALA A 135 -6.19 -22.87 -13.62
CA ALA A 135 -5.80 -24.23 -13.97
C ALA A 135 -4.51 -24.70 -13.27
N GLN A 136 -3.79 -23.83 -12.55
CA GLN A 136 -2.57 -24.20 -11.83
C GLN A 136 -2.90 -24.89 -10.50
N ASP A 137 -2.32 -26.06 -10.27
CA ASP A 137 -2.58 -26.87 -9.06
C ASP A 137 -2.25 -26.13 -7.74
N THR A 138 -1.33 -25.18 -7.77
CA THR A 138 -0.92 -24.39 -6.59
C THR A 138 -1.70 -23.09 -6.42
N PHE A 139 -2.63 -22.77 -7.31
CA PHE A 139 -3.38 -21.52 -7.27
C PHE A 139 -4.52 -21.59 -6.23
N ALA A 140 -4.41 -20.76 -5.21
CA ALA A 140 -5.27 -20.86 -4.03
C ALA A 140 -6.65 -20.19 -4.17
N TYR A 141 -6.87 -19.43 -5.25
CA TYR A 141 -8.08 -18.64 -5.46
C TYR A 141 -9.09 -19.33 -6.36
N SER A 142 -10.36 -18.98 -6.19
CA SER A 142 -11.49 -19.50 -6.97
C SER A 142 -12.42 -18.35 -7.38
N PRO A 143 -13.09 -18.45 -8.54
CA PRO A 143 -14.06 -17.45 -8.96
C PRO A 143 -15.28 -17.41 -8.03
N LEU A 144 -16.02 -16.30 -8.09
CA LEU A 144 -17.34 -16.14 -7.50
C LEU A 144 -18.39 -16.58 -8.52
N GLU A 145 -18.98 -17.76 -8.30
CA GLU A 145 -20.10 -18.23 -9.09
C GLU A 145 -21.43 -17.65 -8.57
N SER A 146 -22.48 -17.64 -9.39
CA SER A 146 -23.77 -17.03 -9.03
C SER A 146 -24.44 -17.66 -7.80
N ASP A 147 -24.16 -18.93 -7.55
CA ASP A 147 -24.64 -19.73 -6.41
C ASP A 147 -23.61 -19.84 -5.27
N SER A 148 -22.43 -19.23 -5.41
CA SER A 148 -21.43 -19.20 -4.35
C SER A 148 -21.94 -18.40 -3.15
N PRO A 149 -21.98 -18.98 -1.95
CA PRO A 149 -22.29 -18.21 -0.76
C PRO A 149 -21.07 -17.39 -0.36
N ILE A 150 -21.27 -16.11 -0.05
CA ILE A 150 -20.20 -15.21 0.40
C ILE A 150 -20.71 -14.28 1.49
N THR A 151 -19.81 -13.81 2.35
CA THR A 151 -20.19 -12.84 3.37
C THR A 151 -20.20 -11.43 2.78
N TRP A 152 -21.37 -10.83 2.76
CA TRP A 152 -21.60 -9.44 2.38
C TRP A 152 -21.68 -8.56 3.62
N THR A 153 -21.11 -7.35 3.55
CA THR A 153 -21.17 -6.34 4.61
C THR A 153 -21.66 -5.01 4.02
N PRO A 154 -22.50 -4.24 4.73
CA PRO A 154 -22.99 -2.98 4.21
C PRO A 154 -21.89 -1.93 4.23
N THR A 155 -21.85 -1.14 3.18
CA THR A 155 -20.94 -0.02 2.97
C THR A 155 -21.72 1.16 2.41
N ARG A 156 -21.13 2.35 2.42
CA ARG A 156 -21.74 3.54 1.85
C ARG A 156 -21.06 3.90 0.53
N SER A 157 -21.83 4.09 -0.53
CA SER A 157 -21.30 4.66 -1.77
C SER A 157 -20.85 6.11 -1.53
N LEU A 158 -19.60 6.43 -1.86
CA LEU A 158 -19.10 7.82 -1.89
C LEU A 158 -19.58 8.58 -3.14
N ILE A 159 -20.23 7.88 -4.07
CA ILE A 159 -20.76 8.45 -5.32
C ILE A 159 -22.21 8.89 -5.13
N THR A 160 -23.06 7.98 -4.67
CA THR A 160 -24.52 8.18 -4.54
C THR A 160 -24.97 8.43 -3.10
N GLY A 161 -24.15 8.04 -2.11
CA GLY A 161 -24.52 8.09 -0.69
C GLY A 161 -25.35 6.90 -0.21
N GLU A 162 -25.77 6.02 -1.11
CA GLU A 162 -26.62 4.85 -0.84
C GLU A 162 -25.84 3.69 -0.22
N THR A 163 -26.55 2.76 0.41
CA THR A 163 -25.97 1.52 0.92
C THR A 163 -25.65 0.57 -0.23
N ARG A 164 -24.41 0.09 -0.28
CA ARG A 164 -23.92 -0.95 -1.18
C ARG A 164 -23.37 -2.11 -0.34
N TRP A 165 -23.60 -3.34 -0.74
CA TRP A 165 -23.09 -4.51 -0.03
C TRP A 165 -21.81 -5.00 -0.71
N ALA A 166 -20.69 -4.96 0.01
CA ALA A 166 -19.38 -5.37 -0.50
C ALA A 166 -18.99 -6.76 0.07
N PRO A 167 -18.17 -7.55 -0.63
CA PRO A 167 -17.62 -8.78 -0.07
C PRO A 167 -16.68 -8.49 1.10
N ALA A 168 -16.98 -9.06 2.28
CA ALA A 168 -16.20 -8.83 3.49
C ALA A 168 -14.73 -9.24 3.33
N GLN A 169 -14.46 -10.32 2.57
CA GLN A 169 -13.11 -10.82 2.30
C GLN A 169 -12.22 -9.86 1.50
N LEU A 170 -12.80 -8.91 0.75
CA LEU A 170 -12.05 -7.89 0.00
C LEU A 170 -11.97 -6.55 0.77
N LEU A 171 -12.82 -6.38 1.78
CA LEU A 171 -12.90 -5.15 2.55
C LEU A 171 -12.03 -5.17 3.81
N TYR A 172 -11.96 -6.30 4.53
CA TYR A 172 -11.28 -6.38 5.82
C TYR A 172 -10.24 -7.50 5.87
N ILE A 173 -8.99 -7.16 6.22
CA ILE A 173 -7.92 -8.15 6.40
C ILE A 173 -8.15 -9.08 7.60
N GLY A 174 -8.93 -8.63 8.59
CA GLY A 174 -9.29 -9.42 9.77
C GLY A 174 -10.35 -10.49 9.50
N TYR A 175 -11.03 -10.43 8.35
CA TYR A 175 -12.13 -11.32 8.04
C TYR A 175 -11.66 -12.78 7.95
N GLN A 176 -12.37 -13.67 8.64
CA GLN A 176 -12.12 -15.11 8.60
C GLN A 176 -12.99 -15.76 7.53
N LEU A 177 -12.37 -16.17 6.44
CA LEU A 177 -13.04 -16.81 5.32
C LEU A 177 -13.74 -18.11 5.73
N ARG A 178 -15.03 -18.24 5.40
CA ARG A 178 -15.89 -19.39 5.74
C ARG A 178 -15.71 -20.54 4.74
N LYS A 179 -14.46 -20.95 4.50
CA LYS A 179 -14.11 -22.01 3.51
C LYS A 179 -14.87 -23.31 3.74
N ARG A 180 -15.09 -23.70 5.01
CA ARG A 180 -15.81 -24.93 5.38
C ARG A 180 -17.30 -24.90 5.01
N GLU A 181 -17.83 -23.71 4.77
CA GLU A 181 -19.23 -23.47 4.44
C GLU A 181 -19.41 -23.13 2.96
N GLY A 182 -18.37 -23.33 2.14
CA GLY A 182 -18.41 -23.16 0.70
C GLY A 182 -18.04 -21.75 0.20
N GLU A 183 -17.56 -20.86 1.07
CA GLU A 183 -17.15 -19.52 0.62
C GLU A 183 -15.88 -19.59 -0.25
N PRO A 184 -15.91 -19.10 -1.51
CA PRO A 184 -14.74 -19.09 -2.38
C PRO A 184 -13.72 -18.06 -1.90
N TRP A 185 -12.43 -18.36 -2.08
CA TRP A 185 -11.37 -17.38 -1.81
C TRP A 185 -11.09 -16.59 -3.09
N LEU A 186 -11.59 -15.36 -3.18
CA LEU A 186 -11.57 -14.60 -4.42
C LEU A 186 -10.22 -13.97 -4.74
N ASN A 187 -9.54 -13.46 -3.72
CA ASN A 187 -8.23 -12.82 -3.83
C ASN A 187 -7.58 -12.68 -2.44
N SER A 188 -6.32 -12.30 -2.37
CA SER A 188 -5.68 -11.89 -1.12
C SER A 188 -6.33 -10.62 -0.57
N ALA A 189 -6.52 -10.58 0.76
CA ALA A 189 -6.94 -9.36 1.43
C ALA A 189 -5.72 -8.44 1.60
N VAL A 190 -5.85 -7.18 1.20
CA VAL A 190 -4.81 -6.15 1.34
C VAL A 190 -5.35 -4.91 2.04
N THR A 191 -4.47 -4.15 2.69
CA THR A 191 -4.86 -2.90 3.39
C THR A 191 -5.03 -1.69 2.48
N THR A 192 -4.74 -1.83 1.19
CA THR A 192 -4.98 -0.81 0.17
C THR A 192 -6.38 -0.20 0.30
N GLY A 193 -6.43 1.11 0.48
CA GLY A 193 -7.66 1.85 0.72
C GLY A 193 -7.94 2.11 2.19
N SER A 194 -6.95 2.02 3.08
CA SER A 194 -7.08 2.26 4.51
C SER A 194 -6.12 3.36 4.96
N ALA A 195 -6.48 4.09 6.00
CA ALA A 195 -5.57 5.05 6.60
C ALA A 195 -5.95 5.30 8.05
N ALA A 196 -5.02 5.84 8.84
CA ALA A 196 -5.33 6.40 10.14
C ALA A 196 -4.83 7.83 10.23
N HIS A 197 -5.68 8.72 10.73
CA HIS A 197 -5.29 10.08 11.05
C HIS A 197 -6.14 10.63 12.20
N THR A 198 -5.64 11.65 12.89
CA THR A 198 -6.41 12.40 13.90
C THR A 198 -7.40 13.42 13.30
N SER A 199 -7.47 13.50 11.97
CA SER A 199 -8.43 14.32 11.20
C SER A 199 -9.15 13.38 10.25
N PRO A 200 -10.48 13.29 10.32
CA PRO A 200 -11.25 12.42 9.45
C PRO A 200 -10.99 12.67 7.96
N GLU A 201 -10.91 13.94 7.55
CA GLU A 201 -10.68 14.33 6.15
C GLU A 201 -9.30 13.87 5.66
N LEU A 202 -8.25 14.08 6.46
CA LEU A 202 -6.91 13.64 6.09
C LEU A 202 -6.80 12.11 6.03
N ALA A 203 -7.53 11.39 6.88
CA ALA A 203 -7.60 9.93 6.81
C ALA A 203 -8.32 9.47 5.53
N VAL A 204 -9.48 10.04 5.21
CA VAL A 204 -10.24 9.69 3.98
C VAL A 204 -9.42 9.99 2.72
N ARG A 205 -8.79 11.17 2.66
CA ARG A 205 -7.86 11.53 1.57
C ARG A 205 -6.75 10.51 1.43
N SER A 206 -6.12 10.11 2.55
CA SER A 206 -5.02 9.14 2.52
C SER A 206 -5.48 7.77 2.02
N ALA A 207 -6.64 7.30 2.49
CA ALA A 207 -7.23 6.04 2.07
C ALA A 207 -7.57 6.05 0.56
N LEU A 208 -8.13 7.16 0.06
CA LEU A 208 -8.41 7.34 -1.37
C LEU A 208 -7.15 7.33 -2.22
N TYR A 209 -6.09 8.03 -1.77
CA TYR A 209 -4.80 8.02 -2.46
C TYR A 209 -4.18 6.63 -2.46
N GLU A 210 -4.16 5.93 -1.33
CA GLU A 210 -3.62 4.58 -1.27
C GLU A 210 -4.37 3.62 -2.22
N LEU A 211 -5.71 3.75 -2.33
CA LEU A 211 -6.50 2.93 -3.25
C LEU A 211 -6.06 3.10 -4.72
N ILE A 212 -6.00 4.35 -5.21
CA ILE A 212 -5.62 4.63 -6.61
C ILE A 212 -4.11 4.51 -6.85
N HIS A 213 -3.30 4.47 -5.79
CA HIS A 213 -1.86 4.22 -5.86
C HIS A 213 -1.56 2.79 -6.36
N GLY A 214 -2.29 1.81 -5.83
CA GLY A 214 -2.24 0.43 -6.31
C GLY A 214 -2.62 0.31 -7.78
N ASP A 215 -3.61 1.10 -8.23
CA ASP A 215 -4.09 1.07 -9.62
C ASP A 215 -2.98 1.44 -10.61
N ALA A 216 -2.26 2.53 -10.33
CA ALA A 216 -1.11 2.96 -11.13
C ALA A 216 0.03 1.94 -11.10
N ALA A 217 0.34 1.38 -9.93
CA ALA A 217 1.44 0.43 -9.75
C ALA A 217 1.19 -0.88 -10.52
N MET A 218 -0.01 -1.45 -10.38
CA MET A 218 -0.40 -2.69 -11.08
C MET A 218 -0.53 -2.46 -12.58
N GLY A 219 -1.16 -1.34 -12.97
CA GLY A 219 -1.31 -0.95 -14.37
C GLY A 219 0.04 -0.76 -15.07
N HIS A 220 1.02 -0.13 -14.42
CA HIS A 220 2.38 0.01 -14.95
C HIS A 220 3.11 -1.34 -15.04
N TRP A 221 3.04 -2.15 -13.98
CA TRP A 221 3.89 -3.34 -13.88
C TRP A 221 3.49 -4.46 -14.82
N TYR A 222 2.19 -4.79 -14.88
CA TYR A 222 1.71 -5.96 -15.63
C TYR A 222 1.32 -5.66 -17.09
N THR A 223 1.46 -4.42 -17.54
CA THR A 223 1.33 -4.07 -18.97
C THR A 223 2.68 -3.82 -19.61
N ASP A 224 2.74 -3.54 -20.91
CA ASP A 224 4.00 -3.16 -21.59
C ASP A 224 4.45 -1.72 -21.30
N ARG A 225 3.80 -1.03 -20.35
CA ARG A 225 4.20 0.32 -19.94
C ARG A 225 5.57 0.33 -19.29
N ILE A 226 6.22 1.46 -19.51
CA ILE A 226 7.45 1.90 -18.85
C ILE A 226 7.19 3.24 -18.19
N ALA A 227 7.95 3.54 -17.13
CA ALA A 227 7.86 4.81 -16.42
C ALA A 227 9.06 5.70 -16.77
N PRO A 228 8.89 6.81 -17.51
CA PRO A 228 9.99 7.69 -17.88
C PRO A 228 10.60 8.37 -16.65
N GLN A 229 11.90 8.63 -16.69
CA GLN A 229 12.62 9.30 -15.62
C GLN A 229 12.27 10.80 -15.57
N VAL A 230 11.91 11.29 -14.39
CA VAL A 230 11.63 12.71 -14.16
C VAL A 230 12.94 13.51 -14.11
N ARG A 231 13.08 14.48 -14.99
CA ARG A 231 14.16 15.49 -14.93
C ARG A 231 13.74 16.61 -14.00
N PHE A 232 14.60 16.85 -13.02
CA PHE A 232 14.39 17.89 -12.02
C PHE A 232 14.41 19.29 -12.62
N GLY A 233 13.59 20.17 -12.06
CA GLY A 233 13.49 21.57 -12.46
C GLY A 233 12.97 22.43 -11.33
N ARG A 234 12.35 23.56 -11.66
CA ARG A 234 11.86 24.54 -10.66
C ARG A 234 10.91 23.90 -9.62
N ARG A 235 10.03 22.99 -10.05
CA ARG A 235 9.05 22.28 -9.20
C ARG A 235 9.64 21.31 -8.19
N THR A 236 10.92 20.93 -8.33
CA THR A 236 11.56 19.88 -7.52
C THR A 236 12.82 20.39 -6.80
N THR A 237 12.92 21.72 -6.60
CA THR A 237 14.12 22.37 -6.09
C THR A 237 14.38 22.01 -4.63
N ALA A 238 13.34 21.97 -3.78
CA ALA A 238 13.49 21.67 -2.37
C ALA A 238 13.84 20.20 -2.17
N LEU A 239 13.22 19.31 -2.95
CA LEU A 239 13.58 17.90 -2.96
C LEU A 239 15.04 17.70 -3.39
N LYS A 240 15.50 18.38 -4.45
CA LYS A 240 16.91 18.26 -4.88
C LYS A 240 17.88 18.63 -3.74
N ALA A 241 17.65 19.75 -3.07
CA ALA A 241 18.49 20.19 -1.96
C ALA A 241 18.47 19.19 -0.78
N LEU A 242 17.31 18.61 -0.50
CA LEU A 242 17.15 17.54 0.49
C LEU A 242 17.96 16.30 0.09
N LEU A 243 17.85 15.83 -1.15
CA LEU A 243 18.57 14.67 -1.64
C LEU A 243 20.10 14.86 -1.58
N ASP A 244 20.59 16.01 -2.05
CA ASP A 244 22.02 16.36 -1.99
C ASP A 244 22.56 16.25 -0.55
N ARG A 245 21.75 16.67 0.44
CA ARG A 245 22.07 16.50 1.86
C ARG A 245 21.97 15.04 2.27
N HIS A 246 20.79 14.42 2.20
CA HIS A 246 20.54 13.13 2.83
C HIS A 246 21.24 11.95 2.16
N LEU A 247 21.73 12.11 0.93
CA LEU A 247 22.50 11.08 0.20
C LEU A 247 24.01 11.35 0.15
N ALA A 248 24.50 12.41 0.81
CA ALA A 248 25.93 12.70 0.87
C ALA A 248 26.73 11.50 1.41
N GLY A 249 27.66 10.98 0.59
CA GLY A 249 28.49 9.83 0.92
C GLY A 249 27.80 8.46 0.80
N SER A 250 26.55 8.41 0.31
CA SER A 250 25.83 7.15 0.13
C SER A 250 26.33 6.36 -1.09
N GLN A 251 26.25 5.03 -1.00
CA GLN A 251 26.59 4.10 -2.09
C GLN A 251 25.37 3.76 -2.97
N VAL A 252 24.25 4.44 -2.76
CA VAL A 252 23.05 4.34 -3.61
C VAL A 252 22.77 5.68 -4.29
N THR A 253 22.06 5.65 -5.42
CA THR A 253 21.65 6.84 -6.16
C THR A 253 20.20 6.69 -6.60
N PRO A 254 19.32 7.66 -6.26
CA PRO A 254 17.93 7.61 -6.68
C PRO A 254 17.81 8.03 -8.16
N THR A 255 16.91 7.39 -8.89
CA THR A 255 16.22 8.07 -10.00
C THR A 255 14.73 8.02 -9.74
N PHE A 256 14.04 9.03 -10.24
CA PHE A 256 12.61 9.19 -10.05
C PHE A 256 11.91 8.99 -11.37
N HIS A 257 10.77 8.31 -11.35
CA HIS A 257 10.00 7.96 -12.53
C HIS A 257 8.54 8.33 -12.32
N TYR A 258 7.88 8.79 -13.38
CA TYR A 258 6.47 9.14 -13.35
C TYR A 258 5.61 7.96 -13.79
N LEU A 259 4.58 7.62 -13.01
CA LEU A 259 3.60 6.60 -13.34
C LEU A 259 2.30 7.29 -13.73
N GLU A 260 1.83 7.04 -14.94
CA GLU A 260 0.53 7.53 -15.38
C GLU A 260 -0.59 6.84 -14.59
N LEU A 261 -1.60 7.61 -14.22
CA LEU A 261 -2.82 7.12 -13.56
C LEU A 261 -4.06 7.65 -14.32
N PRO A 262 -4.55 6.91 -15.33
CA PRO A 262 -5.62 7.37 -16.20
C PRO A 262 -6.93 7.68 -15.43
N GLY A 263 -7.47 8.88 -15.60
CA GLY A 263 -8.75 9.30 -15.01
C GLY A 263 -8.66 10.05 -13.68
N PHE A 264 -7.49 10.09 -13.05
CA PHE A 264 -7.25 10.80 -11.79
C PHE A 264 -6.20 11.90 -11.97
N ASN A 265 -6.38 13.02 -11.27
CA ASN A 265 -5.47 14.16 -11.31
C ASN A 265 -4.63 14.23 -10.03
N VAL A 266 -3.69 13.30 -9.90
CA VAL A 266 -2.73 13.18 -8.80
C VAL A 266 -1.38 12.74 -9.36
N HIS A 267 -0.30 13.01 -8.65
CA HIS A 267 1.04 12.57 -9.04
C HIS A 267 1.35 11.23 -8.39
N VAL A 268 1.57 10.21 -9.21
CA VAL A 268 2.15 8.93 -8.78
C VAL A 268 3.57 8.83 -9.33
N THR A 269 4.52 8.59 -8.44
CA THR A 269 5.93 8.49 -8.80
C THR A 269 6.57 7.28 -8.15
N ALA A 270 7.62 6.77 -8.79
CA ALA A 270 8.49 5.74 -8.25
C ALA A 270 9.90 6.30 -8.06
N CYS A 271 10.59 5.86 -7.01
CA CYS A 271 12.01 6.08 -6.80
C CYS A 271 12.73 4.74 -6.85
N VAL A 272 13.63 4.58 -7.82
CA VAL A 272 14.54 3.44 -7.87
C VAL A 272 15.85 3.85 -7.23
N MET A 273 16.10 3.35 -6.02
CA MET A 273 17.34 3.55 -5.28
C MET A 273 18.37 2.52 -5.76
N ARG A 274 19.30 2.95 -6.63
CA ARG A 274 20.26 2.05 -7.27
C ARG A 274 21.57 1.99 -6.52
N GLY A 275 21.90 0.81 -5.98
CA GLY A 275 23.21 0.52 -5.43
C GLY A 275 24.31 0.57 -6.48
N ARG A 276 25.43 1.18 -6.13
CA ARG A 276 26.63 1.16 -6.97
C ARG A 276 27.11 -0.29 -7.15
N PRO A 277 27.65 -0.67 -8.32
CA PRO A 277 28.29 -1.97 -8.51
C PRO A 277 29.32 -2.25 -7.40
N GLY A 278 29.27 -3.45 -6.81
CA GLY A 278 30.16 -3.85 -5.72
C GLY A 278 29.80 -3.29 -4.33
N SER A 279 28.85 -2.37 -4.19
CA SER A 279 28.42 -1.84 -2.87
C SER A 279 27.70 -2.85 -1.99
N GLY A 280 27.19 -3.93 -2.59
CA GLY A 280 26.36 -4.91 -1.90
C GLY A 280 24.97 -4.39 -1.51
N ARG A 281 24.52 -3.22 -1.99
CA ARG A 281 23.23 -2.60 -1.59
C ARG A 281 22.02 -3.00 -2.46
N GLY A 282 22.25 -3.46 -3.69
CA GLY A 282 21.16 -3.83 -4.60
C GLY A 282 20.33 -2.64 -5.08
N HIS A 283 19.27 -2.91 -5.85
CA HIS A 283 18.26 -1.91 -6.20
C HIS A 283 17.06 -2.02 -5.25
N ASN A 284 16.49 -0.89 -4.85
CA ASN A 284 15.27 -0.86 -4.05
C ASN A 284 14.28 0.11 -4.69
N LEU A 285 13.00 -0.21 -4.61
CA LEU A 285 11.94 0.60 -5.17
C LEU A 285 11.08 1.17 -4.03
N GLY A 286 10.59 2.38 -4.24
CA GLY A 286 9.54 2.96 -3.40
C GLY A 286 8.59 3.75 -4.26
N LEU A 287 7.34 3.81 -3.84
CA LEU A 287 6.30 4.54 -4.54
C LEU A 287 5.83 5.76 -3.73
N GLY A 288 5.21 6.71 -4.42
CA GLY A 288 4.71 7.92 -3.78
C GLY A 288 3.56 8.52 -4.53
N ILE A 289 2.52 8.88 -3.78
CA ILE A 289 1.33 9.56 -4.28
C ILE A 289 1.05 10.86 -3.51
N ALA A 290 0.77 11.93 -4.26
CA ALA A 290 0.33 13.21 -3.69
C ALA A 290 -0.37 14.09 -4.74
N SER A 291 -1.04 15.13 -4.26
CA SER A 291 -1.54 16.22 -5.11
C SER A 291 -0.42 17.06 -5.72
N SER A 292 0.77 17.12 -5.10
CA SER A 292 1.94 17.80 -5.65
C SER A 292 3.01 16.83 -6.14
N LEU A 293 3.69 17.20 -7.23
CA LEU A 293 4.77 16.40 -7.79
C LEU A 293 5.91 16.24 -6.77
N GLU A 294 6.34 17.31 -6.12
CA GLU A 294 7.46 17.28 -5.18
C GLU A 294 7.18 16.41 -3.94
N ASP A 295 5.96 16.45 -3.39
CA ASP A 295 5.58 15.58 -2.27
C ASP A 295 5.51 14.11 -2.70
N SER A 296 5.02 13.81 -3.92
CA SER A 296 4.97 12.43 -4.42
C SER A 296 6.38 11.84 -4.56
N LEU A 297 7.32 12.61 -5.12
CA LEU A 297 8.72 12.22 -5.28
C LEU A 297 9.40 12.03 -3.91
N TYR A 298 9.13 12.91 -2.94
CA TYR A 298 9.66 12.78 -1.59
C TYR A 298 9.18 11.51 -0.90
N LYS A 299 7.89 11.17 -1.00
CA LYS A 299 7.34 9.92 -0.45
C LYS A 299 7.97 8.69 -1.08
N ALA A 300 8.11 8.68 -2.42
CA ALA A 300 8.78 7.61 -3.15
C ALA A 300 10.24 7.45 -2.72
N PHE A 301 10.96 8.57 -2.51
CA PHE A 301 12.32 8.56 -1.97
C PHE A 301 12.37 7.89 -0.60
N LEU A 302 11.54 8.31 0.35
CA LEU A 302 11.53 7.78 1.71
C LEU A 302 11.29 6.27 1.73
N GLU A 303 10.33 5.79 0.95
CA GLU A 303 10.01 4.36 0.86
C GLU A 303 11.18 3.57 0.25
N SER A 304 11.77 4.04 -0.86
CA SER A 304 12.91 3.36 -1.49
C SER A 304 14.15 3.35 -0.59
N ALA A 305 14.37 4.42 0.18
CA ALA A 305 15.48 4.54 1.10
C ALA A 305 15.30 3.64 2.33
N ALA A 306 14.06 3.45 2.80
CA ALA A 306 13.74 2.47 3.83
C ALA A 306 13.99 1.03 3.32
N GLY A 307 13.62 0.76 2.06
CA GLY A 307 13.91 -0.50 1.37
C GLY A 307 15.40 -0.86 1.37
N VAL A 308 16.32 0.10 1.21
CA VAL A 308 17.77 -0.15 1.31
C VAL A 308 18.15 -0.75 2.67
N GLN A 309 17.57 -0.26 3.75
CA GLN A 309 17.87 -0.75 5.09
C GLN A 309 17.23 -2.13 5.33
N LEU A 310 15.99 -2.33 4.87
CA LEU A 310 15.29 -3.62 4.94
C LEU A 310 16.02 -4.71 4.15
N SER A 311 16.39 -4.44 2.89
CA SER A 311 17.16 -5.35 2.04
C SER A 311 18.50 -5.75 2.65
N LYS A 312 19.16 -4.84 3.37
CA LYS A 312 20.36 -5.18 4.16
C LYS A 312 20.01 -6.19 5.26
N MET A 313 18.97 -5.93 6.07
CA MET A 313 18.59 -6.84 7.15
C MET A 313 18.20 -8.22 6.63
N LEU A 314 17.37 -8.29 5.58
CA LEU A 314 16.97 -9.53 4.93
C LEU A 314 18.16 -10.36 4.43
N ARG A 315 19.30 -9.74 4.16
CA ARG A 315 20.54 -10.42 3.72
C ARG A 315 21.46 -10.81 4.86
N ILE A 316 21.62 -9.95 5.87
CA ILE A 316 22.59 -10.17 6.97
C ILE A 316 21.97 -11.02 8.08
N SER A 317 20.73 -10.72 8.46
CA SER A 317 20.03 -11.31 9.60
C SER A 317 18.54 -11.47 9.28
N PRO A 318 18.19 -12.33 8.29
CA PRO A 318 16.79 -12.59 7.95
C PRO A 318 15.94 -13.04 9.13
N GLU A 319 16.53 -13.71 10.11
CA GLU A 319 15.88 -14.15 11.35
C GLU A 319 15.36 -12.99 12.23
N LEU A 320 15.85 -11.77 12.01
CA LEU A 320 15.39 -10.57 12.69
C LEU A 320 14.24 -9.86 11.96
N VAL A 321 13.91 -10.31 10.75
CA VAL A 321 12.77 -9.81 9.99
C VAL A 321 11.65 -10.83 10.12
N ASP A 322 10.58 -10.41 10.78
CA ASP A 322 9.40 -11.26 10.98
C ASP A 322 8.87 -11.74 9.62
N GLY A 323 8.53 -13.02 9.49
CA GLY A 323 8.10 -13.65 8.23
C GLY A 323 9.19 -13.99 7.20
N ALA A 324 10.38 -13.38 7.24
CA ALA A 324 11.38 -13.48 6.17
C ALA A 324 12.07 -14.85 6.01
N VAL A 325 12.14 -15.65 7.08
CA VAL A 325 12.83 -16.97 7.05
C VAL A 325 12.01 -18.01 6.28
N GLY A 326 10.68 -17.87 6.22
CA GLY A 326 9.79 -18.82 5.54
C GLY A 326 9.55 -18.54 4.04
N ALA A 327 9.85 -17.32 3.57
CA ALA A 327 9.38 -16.82 2.27
C ALA A 327 10.43 -16.85 1.14
N ARG A 328 11.58 -17.50 1.35
CA ARG A 328 12.68 -17.49 0.37
C ARG A 328 12.46 -18.51 -0.74
N THR A 329 11.66 -18.16 -1.74
CA THR A 329 11.68 -18.82 -3.04
C THR A 329 12.54 -18.04 -4.05
N THR A 330 13.24 -18.75 -4.93
CA THR A 330 13.87 -18.15 -6.12
C THR A 330 13.00 -18.33 -7.37
N ASP A 331 11.93 -19.12 -7.26
CA ASP A 331 10.92 -19.29 -8.29
C ASP A 331 9.98 -18.08 -8.29
N THR A 332 10.10 -17.26 -9.33
CA THR A 332 9.31 -16.04 -9.52
C THR A 332 7.83 -16.29 -9.75
N THR A 333 7.41 -17.54 -10.00
CA THR A 333 5.99 -17.90 -10.14
C THR A 333 5.32 -18.20 -8.79
N GLN A 334 6.11 -18.37 -7.72
CA GLN A 334 5.62 -18.74 -6.39
C GLN A 334 5.90 -17.65 -5.33
N MET A 335 6.19 -16.41 -5.76
CA MET A 335 6.39 -15.27 -4.85
C MET A 335 5.03 -14.69 -4.45
N PHE A 336 4.47 -15.23 -3.37
CA PHE A 336 3.21 -14.78 -2.75
C PHE A 336 3.43 -13.99 -1.44
N ASP A 337 4.67 -13.55 -1.21
CA ASP A 337 5.06 -12.69 -0.11
C ASP A 337 5.67 -11.39 -0.66
N LEU A 338 5.30 -10.27 -0.06
CA LEU A 338 5.77 -8.95 -0.45
C LEU A 338 7.24 -8.75 -0.07
N ASP A 339 7.67 -9.24 1.09
CA ASP A 339 9.06 -9.06 1.55
C ASP A 339 10.08 -9.86 0.71
N ALA A 340 9.71 -11.08 0.31
CA ALA A 340 10.52 -11.89 -0.60
C ALA A 340 10.78 -11.20 -1.95
N ASN A 341 9.83 -10.40 -2.45
CA ASN A 341 9.99 -9.67 -3.70
C ASN A 341 11.06 -8.58 -3.57
N VAL A 342 11.13 -7.87 -2.44
CA VAL A 342 12.09 -6.78 -2.21
C VAL A 342 13.50 -7.35 -2.25
N ALA A 343 13.70 -8.50 -1.59
CA ALA A 343 14.97 -9.22 -1.62
C ALA A 343 15.34 -9.71 -3.03
N HIS A 344 14.37 -10.17 -3.84
CA HIS A 344 14.61 -10.57 -5.24
C HIS A 344 15.09 -9.39 -6.09
N TYR A 345 14.39 -8.26 -6.02
CA TYR A 345 14.70 -7.06 -6.80
C TYR A 345 15.98 -6.34 -6.37
N ALA A 346 16.45 -6.59 -5.15
CA ALA A 346 17.78 -6.18 -4.70
C ALA A 346 18.93 -6.95 -5.37
N ARG A 347 18.68 -8.09 -6.04
CA ARG A 347 19.71 -8.89 -6.72
C ARG A 347 19.92 -8.41 -8.17
N PRO A 348 21.07 -8.73 -8.81
CA PRO A 348 21.37 -8.28 -10.17
C PRO A 348 20.28 -8.60 -11.21
N ASP A 349 19.69 -9.79 -11.14
CA ASP A 349 18.66 -10.21 -12.11
C ASP A 349 17.39 -9.36 -11.98
N GLY A 350 16.87 -9.19 -10.77
CA GLY A 350 15.73 -8.32 -10.49
C GLY A 350 16.03 -6.85 -10.79
N ALA A 351 17.24 -6.38 -10.47
CA ALA A 351 17.72 -5.04 -10.81
C ALA A 351 17.67 -4.77 -12.33
N ALA A 352 17.99 -5.76 -13.17
CA ALA A 352 17.89 -5.64 -14.62
C ALA A 352 16.43 -5.54 -15.11
N VAL A 353 15.48 -6.20 -14.42
CA VAL A 353 14.04 -6.04 -14.70
C VAL A 353 13.59 -4.61 -14.35
N LEU A 354 13.99 -4.11 -13.17
CA LEU A 354 13.70 -2.73 -12.78
C LEU A 354 14.22 -1.73 -13.80
N ASP A 355 15.46 -1.89 -14.28
CA ASP A 355 16.04 -0.97 -15.27
C ASP A 355 15.30 -1.00 -16.63
N ARG A 356 14.60 -2.09 -16.98
CA ARG A 356 13.72 -2.13 -18.18
C ARG A 356 12.40 -1.40 -17.96
N LYS A 357 11.77 -1.58 -16.80
CA LYS A 357 10.50 -0.91 -16.44
C LYS A 357 10.68 0.57 -16.07
N PHE A 358 11.85 0.91 -15.54
CA PHE A 358 12.24 2.23 -15.08
C PHE A 358 13.54 2.67 -15.79
N PRO A 359 13.45 2.96 -17.11
CA PRO A 359 14.60 3.26 -17.96
C PRO A 359 15.32 4.56 -17.58
N LYS A 360 16.64 4.59 -17.76
CA LYS A 360 17.52 5.74 -17.46
C LYS A 360 17.75 6.67 -18.66
N ASP A 361 17.25 6.30 -19.83
CA ASP A 361 17.45 6.96 -21.11
C ASP A 361 16.17 7.58 -21.67
N GLN A 362 15.03 7.36 -21.01
CA GLN A 362 13.75 7.98 -21.35
C GLN A 362 13.35 8.95 -20.26
N PHE A 363 12.95 10.16 -20.66
CA PHE A 363 12.81 11.28 -19.73
C PHE A 363 11.55 12.09 -19.98
N VAL A 364 11.06 12.70 -18.91
CA VAL A 364 10.04 13.74 -18.92
C VAL A 364 10.51 14.90 -18.03
N ASP A 365 10.38 16.13 -18.50
CA ASP A 365 10.72 17.30 -17.69
C ASP A 365 9.63 17.57 -16.65
N ALA A 366 10.01 17.90 -15.43
CA ALA A 366 9.04 18.19 -14.36
C ALA A 366 8.07 19.34 -14.72
N SER A 367 8.44 20.23 -15.64
CA SER A 367 7.58 21.28 -16.19
C SER A 367 6.46 20.77 -17.09
N ASP A 368 6.65 19.61 -17.71
CA ASP A 368 5.76 19.06 -18.74
C ASP A 368 4.75 18.07 -18.14
N LEU A 369 4.99 17.63 -16.91
CA LEU A 369 4.06 16.83 -16.13
C LEU A 369 2.83 17.67 -15.72
N PRO A 370 1.67 17.02 -15.45
CA PRO A 370 0.46 17.71 -15.03
C PRO A 370 0.70 18.71 -13.89
N ALA A 371 -0.13 19.74 -13.81
CA ALA A 371 -0.05 20.71 -12.72
C ALA A 371 -0.28 20.03 -11.36
N ASP A 372 0.20 20.66 -10.29
CA ASP A 372 -0.16 20.22 -8.95
C ASP A 372 -1.67 20.41 -8.73
N GLY A 373 -2.27 19.46 -8.02
CA GLY A 373 -3.68 19.46 -7.66
C GLY A 373 -4.04 20.51 -6.61
N ALA A 374 -5.26 20.41 -6.09
CA ALA A 374 -5.76 21.35 -5.08
C ALA A 374 -4.89 21.36 -3.81
N SER A 375 -4.84 22.51 -3.14
CA SER A 375 -4.05 22.70 -1.92
C SER A 375 -4.79 22.37 -0.62
N ASP A 376 -6.11 22.19 -0.68
CA ASP A 376 -6.93 21.85 0.48
C ASP A 376 -7.45 20.41 0.39
N VAL A 377 -7.55 19.76 1.56
CA VAL A 377 -7.89 18.34 1.67
C VAL A 377 -9.26 17.99 1.08
N ARG A 378 -10.23 18.90 1.16
CA ARG A 378 -11.59 18.63 0.69
C ARG A 378 -11.64 18.59 -0.83
N SER A 379 -11.01 19.57 -1.48
CA SER A 379 -10.87 19.59 -2.93
C SER A 379 -10.06 18.38 -3.45
N GLU A 380 -9.06 17.92 -2.71
CA GLU A 380 -8.33 16.67 -3.04
C GLU A 380 -9.26 15.44 -3.03
N ILE A 381 -10.08 15.29 -1.98
CA ILE A 381 -11.08 14.21 -1.87
C ILE A 381 -12.08 14.28 -3.02
N ASP A 382 -12.66 15.46 -3.25
CA ASP A 382 -13.68 15.69 -4.28
C ASP A 382 -13.13 15.40 -5.68
N ALA A 383 -11.85 15.72 -5.94
CA ALA A 383 -11.19 15.43 -7.21
C ALA A 383 -11.04 13.93 -7.48
N VAL A 384 -10.70 13.13 -6.45
CA VAL A 384 -10.62 11.66 -6.59
C VAL A 384 -12.00 11.07 -6.79
N ILE A 385 -13.00 11.47 -6.00
CA ILE A 385 -14.39 11.02 -6.16
C ILE A 385 -14.92 11.38 -7.56
N ALA A 386 -14.62 12.58 -8.06
CA ALA A 386 -14.96 12.98 -9.43
C ALA A 386 -14.25 12.12 -10.49
N GLY A 387 -13.04 11.63 -10.21
CA GLY A 387 -12.35 10.63 -11.04
C GLY A 387 -13.15 9.34 -11.16
N TYR A 388 -13.56 8.75 -10.04
CA TYR A 388 -14.42 7.56 -10.03
C TYR A 388 -15.74 7.80 -10.76
N LYS A 389 -16.38 8.97 -10.56
CA LYS A 389 -17.60 9.35 -11.30
C LYS A 389 -17.39 9.37 -12.82
N ARG A 390 -16.28 9.94 -13.30
CA ARG A 390 -15.95 9.98 -14.75
C ARG A 390 -15.69 8.60 -15.32
N LEU A 391 -15.13 7.69 -14.52
CA LEU A 391 -14.91 6.30 -14.92
C LEU A 391 -16.21 5.47 -14.92
N GLY A 392 -17.31 5.98 -14.35
CA GLY A 392 -18.52 5.19 -14.12
C GLY A 392 -18.31 4.08 -13.08
N ALA A 393 -17.31 4.25 -12.21
CA ALA A 393 -16.87 3.24 -11.25
C ALA A 393 -17.62 3.37 -9.91
N GLU A 394 -17.76 2.24 -9.22
CA GLU A 394 -18.21 2.17 -7.84
C GLU A 394 -17.09 2.56 -6.90
N LEU A 395 -17.42 3.27 -5.82
CA LEU A 395 -16.48 3.61 -4.75
C LEU A 395 -17.25 3.59 -3.43
N VAL A 396 -16.86 2.68 -2.56
CA VAL A 396 -17.53 2.49 -1.28
C VAL A 396 -16.63 2.83 -0.11
N PHE A 397 -17.28 3.14 1.01
CA PHE A 397 -16.68 3.56 2.25
C PHE A 397 -17.23 2.72 3.41
N ALA A 398 -16.35 2.33 4.33
CA ALA A 398 -16.66 1.76 5.63
C ALA A 398 -15.87 2.49 6.73
N ASP A 399 -16.53 2.75 7.85
CA ASP A 399 -15.85 3.26 9.05
C ASP A 399 -15.28 2.07 9.84
N CYS A 400 -13.96 1.95 9.85
CA CYS A 400 -13.24 0.95 10.62
C CYS A 400 -12.77 1.47 11.98
N THR A 401 -13.17 2.68 12.38
CA THR A 401 -12.69 3.29 13.62
C THR A 401 -13.15 2.51 14.85
N THR A 402 -12.23 1.75 15.44
CA THR A 402 -12.49 1.01 16.67
C THR A 402 -12.64 1.94 17.88
N PRO A 403 -13.27 1.49 18.98
CA PRO A 403 -13.33 2.26 20.22
C PRO A 403 -11.94 2.69 20.73
N GLU A 404 -10.91 1.86 20.56
CA GLU A 404 -9.53 2.14 20.93
C GLU A 404 -8.96 3.28 20.07
N ALA A 405 -9.09 3.18 18.74
CA ALA A 405 -8.64 4.21 17.82
C ALA A 405 -9.33 5.55 18.12
N ARG A 406 -10.65 5.53 18.34
CA ARG A 406 -11.44 6.73 18.68
C ARG A 406 -10.98 7.36 19.99
N ARG A 407 -10.70 6.57 21.04
CA ARG A 407 -10.16 7.05 22.32
C ARG A 407 -8.77 7.67 22.19
N LEU A 408 -7.98 7.22 21.23
CA LEU A 408 -6.67 7.79 20.89
C LEU A 408 -6.78 9.04 20.01
N GLY A 409 -7.99 9.41 19.59
CA GLY A 409 -8.26 10.56 18.73
C GLY A 409 -8.08 10.27 17.23
N PHE A 410 -7.95 9.00 16.85
CA PHE A 410 -7.81 8.59 15.46
C PHE A 410 -9.16 8.26 14.83
N TYR A 411 -9.22 8.50 13.52
CA TYR A 411 -10.24 8.03 12.61
C TYR A 411 -9.59 7.09 11.60
N VAL A 412 -10.22 5.94 11.36
CA VAL A 412 -9.70 4.88 10.47
C VAL A 412 -10.76 4.50 9.43
N PRO A 413 -10.78 5.18 8.27
CA PRO A 413 -11.65 4.81 7.17
C PRO A 413 -11.08 3.66 6.35
N ARG A 414 -11.98 2.91 5.71
CA ARG A 414 -11.69 2.00 4.61
C ARG A 414 -12.48 2.44 3.39
N VAL A 415 -11.81 2.63 2.26
CA VAL A 415 -12.44 2.80 0.95
C VAL A 415 -12.06 1.63 0.06
N TRP A 416 -12.95 1.26 -0.84
CA TRP A 416 -12.73 0.16 -1.77
C TRP A 416 -13.52 0.40 -3.07
N SER A 417 -12.98 -0.10 -4.17
CA SER A 417 -13.65 -0.10 -5.47
C SER A 417 -13.37 -1.42 -6.18
N PRO A 418 -14.40 -2.07 -6.77
CA PRO A 418 -14.20 -3.23 -7.63
C PRO A 418 -13.64 -2.87 -9.01
N ASP A 419 -13.59 -1.58 -9.37
CA ASP A 419 -13.29 -1.09 -10.73
C ASP A 419 -11.87 -0.54 -10.87
N THR A 420 -11.12 -0.47 -9.78
CA THR A 420 -9.68 -0.13 -9.75
C THR A 420 -8.87 -1.26 -9.15
N MET A 421 -7.64 -1.43 -9.60
CA MET A 421 -6.79 -2.53 -9.14
C MET A 421 -6.14 -2.18 -7.81
N SER A 422 -6.36 -3.01 -6.78
CA SER A 422 -5.54 -2.97 -5.57
C SER A 422 -4.17 -3.62 -5.80
N LEU A 423 -3.20 -3.30 -4.93
CA LEU A 423 -1.96 -4.05 -4.86
C LEU A 423 -2.28 -5.54 -4.64
N CYS A 424 -1.78 -6.42 -5.51
CA CYS A 424 -2.02 -7.86 -5.42
C CYS A 424 -0.84 -8.58 -4.76
N LEU A 425 -0.91 -9.91 -4.62
CA LEU A 425 0.31 -10.67 -4.36
C LEU A 425 1.16 -10.71 -5.64
N PRO A 426 2.50 -10.68 -5.53
CA PRO A 426 3.36 -10.47 -6.70
C PRO A 426 3.14 -11.49 -7.82
N SER A 427 2.92 -12.76 -7.48
CA SER A 427 2.71 -13.84 -8.47
C SER A 427 1.23 -14.16 -8.73
N ALA A 428 0.29 -13.39 -8.20
CA ALA A 428 -1.14 -13.54 -8.47
C ALA A 428 -1.79 -12.21 -8.92
N PRO A 429 -1.38 -11.67 -10.08
CA PRO A 429 -2.06 -10.50 -10.64
C PRO A 429 -3.46 -10.83 -11.15
N PRO A 430 -4.48 -9.97 -10.92
CA PRO A 430 -5.84 -10.19 -11.40
C PRO A 430 -5.98 -9.84 -12.88
N LEU A 431 -5.38 -10.65 -13.77
CA LEU A 431 -5.21 -10.35 -15.21
C LEU A 431 -6.51 -10.23 -16.03
N ASN A 432 -7.66 -10.61 -15.49
CA ASN A 432 -8.98 -10.39 -16.12
C ASN A 432 -9.60 -9.03 -15.77
N HIS A 433 -8.96 -8.24 -14.92
CA HIS A 433 -9.49 -6.96 -14.50
C HIS A 433 -9.54 -5.97 -15.69
N PRO A 434 -10.72 -5.43 -16.07
CA PRO A 434 -10.88 -4.61 -17.28
C PRO A 434 -10.09 -3.32 -17.24
N ARG A 435 -9.77 -2.85 -16.02
CA ARG A 435 -8.94 -1.67 -15.78
C ARG A 435 -7.58 -1.70 -16.49
N PHE A 436 -7.01 -2.88 -16.77
CA PHE A 436 -5.78 -2.97 -17.57
C PHE A 436 -5.91 -2.31 -18.96
N GLN A 437 -7.10 -2.26 -19.55
CA GLN A 437 -7.33 -1.61 -20.85
C GLN A 437 -6.98 -0.11 -20.85
N ALA A 438 -7.09 0.58 -19.71
CA ALA A 438 -6.66 1.97 -19.60
C ALA A 438 -5.12 2.12 -19.62
N TYR A 439 -4.41 1.03 -19.30
CA TYR A 439 -2.96 0.97 -19.27
C TYR A 439 -2.36 0.29 -20.53
N GLY A 440 -3.14 -0.45 -21.30
CA GLY A 440 -2.69 -1.11 -22.52
C GLY A 440 -2.67 -2.63 -22.40
N ALA A 441 -1.99 -3.31 -23.31
CA ALA A 441 -1.91 -4.76 -23.31
C ALA A 441 -1.17 -5.27 -22.06
N VAL A 442 -1.71 -6.30 -21.44
CA VAL A 442 -1.01 -7.08 -20.42
C VAL A 442 0.20 -7.74 -21.08
N ALA A 443 1.37 -7.64 -20.45
CA ALA A 443 2.60 -8.19 -21.01
C ALA A 443 2.52 -9.73 -21.15
N ASP A 444 3.27 -10.30 -22.10
CA ASP A 444 3.26 -11.75 -22.34
C ASP A 444 3.97 -12.53 -21.21
N ALA A 445 5.05 -11.97 -20.67
CA ALA A 445 5.83 -12.57 -19.59
C ALA A 445 5.48 -11.93 -18.25
N MET A 446 4.86 -12.71 -17.36
CA MET A 446 4.48 -12.27 -16.02
C MET A 446 5.64 -12.41 -15.05
N LEU A 447 6.11 -11.28 -14.55
CA LEU A 447 7.10 -11.21 -13.48
C LEU A 447 6.46 -10.67 -12.21
N PRO A 448 6.85 -11.16 -11.03
CA PRO A 448 6.29 -10.71 -9.75
C PRO A 448 6.55 -9.22 -9.56
N HIS A 449 5.60 -8.41 -9.11
CA HIS A 449 5.87 -6.99 -8.92
C HIS A 449 6.87 -6.72 -7.77
N PRO A 450 7.60 -5.59 -7.80
CA PRO A 450 8.62 -5.22 -6.81
C PRO A 450 8.09 -4.40 -5.62
N TYR A 451 6.79 -4.10 -5.61
CA TYR A 451 6.15 -3.25 -4.59
C TYR A 451 5.84 -4.06 -3.33
N ALA A 452 5.96 -3.42 -2.16
CA ALA A 452 5.69 -4.00 -0.85
C ALA A 452 4.80 -3.08 -0.02
#